data_AF-W1YJ74-F1
#
_entry.id   AF-W1YJ74-F1
#
_cell.length_a   1.000
_cell.length_b   1.000
_cell.length_c   1.000
_cell.angle_alpha   90.00
_cell.angle_beta   90.00
_cell.angle_gamma   90.00
#
_symmetry.space_group_name_H-M   'P 1'
#
loop_
_entity.id
_entity.type
_entity.pdbx_description
1 polymer ?
#
loop_
_entity_poly.entity_id
_entity_poly.type
_entity_poly.pdbx_seq_one_letter_code
_entity_poly.pdbx_strand_id
1 'polypeptide(L)' 'AHMGAKVILVSAPTSLPIPSGVDFISVDSAVSMQEAVEARYNDVNVVIMAGAGSGFRGLHKAEQKIKKMESMTIELVK' A
#
# COMPACT_ATOMS: atom_id res chain seq x y z
N ALA A 1 3.56 17.23 8.59
CA ALA A 1 2.77 18.37 9.10
C ALA A 1 3.61 19.48 9.75
N HIS A 2 4.72 19.16 10.42
CA HIS A 2 5.46 20.12 11.26
C HIS A 2 6.04 21.37 10.58
N MET A 3 6.12 21.39 9.24
CA MET A 3 6.61 22.54 8.47
C MET A 3 5.50 23.27 7.70
N GLY A 4 4.23 23.12 8.12
CA GLY A 4 3.08 23.86 7.57
C GLY A 4 2.44 23.25 6.32
N ALA A 5 3.00 22.17 5.77
CA ALA A 5 2.38 21.45 4.67
C ALA A 5 1.16 20.63 5.14
N LYS A 6 0.07 20.66 4.35
CA LYS A 6 -1.01 19.67 4.43
C LYS A 6 -0.49 18.36 3.85
N VAL A 7 -0.43 17.31 4.67
CA VAL A 7 0.16 16.02 4.29
C VAL A 7 -0.91 14.96 4.27
N ILE A 8 -1.02 14.28 3.13
CA ILE A 8 -1.80 13.04 2.99
C ILE A 8 -0.82 11.88 3.05
N LEU A 9 -1.01 10.97 4.00
CA LEU A 9 -0.17 9.79 4.19
C LEU A 9 -0.95 8.54 3.80
N VAL A 10 -0.64 7.96 2.65
CA VAL A 10 -1.14 6.64 2.24
C VAL A 10 -0.13 5.58 2.71
N SER A 11 -0.56 4.63 3.55
CA SER A 11 0.33 3.59 4.07
C SER A 11 -0.33 2.23 4.18
N ALA A 12 0.44 1.20 3.85
CA ALA A 12 0.14 -0.18 4.21
C ALA A 12 0.28 -0.39 5.74
N PRO A 13 -0.13 -1.56 6.28
CA PRO A 13 0.10 -1.87 7.69
C PRO A 13 1.60 -1.83 8.00
N THR A 14 1.97 -1.03 9.00
CA THR A 14 3.35 -0.96 9.51
C THR A 14 3.32 -0.99 11.04
N SER A 15 4.46 -1.27 11.65
CA SER A 15 4.64 -1.17 13.11
C SER A 15 4.89 0.26 13.59
N LEU A 16 4.88 1.25 12.68
CA LEU A 16 5.17 2.64 12.99
C LEU A 16 3.89 3.38 13.42
N PRO A 17 3.98 4.30 14.38
CA PRO A 17 2.85 5.14 14.74
C PRO A 17 2.50 6.10 13.60
N ILE A 18 1.23 6.43 13.48
CA ILE A 18 0.76 7.45 12.52
C ILE A 18 1.24 8.82 13.02
N PRO A 19 1.98 9.60 12.20
CA PRO A 19 2.40 10.94 12.57
C PRO A 19 1.20 11.87 12.83
N SER A 20 1.35 12.84 13.72
CA SER A 20 0.28 13.81 13.98
C SER A 20 0.11 14.81 12.83
N GLY A 21 -1.13 15.28 12.63
CA GLY A 21 -1.46 16.32 11.66
C GLY A 21 -1.39 15.88 10.19
N VAL A 22 -1.45 14.57 9.92
CA VAL A 22 -1.58 14.04 8.56
C VAL A 22 -2.98 13.49 8.32
N ASP A 23 -3.47 13.63 7.09
CA ASP A 23 -4.65 12.91 6.63
C ASP A 23 -4.22 11.48 6.26
N PHE A 24 -4.47 10.53 7.17
CA PHE A 24 -4.00 9.15 7.03
C PHE A 24 -4.98 8.28 6.26
N ILE A 25 -4.46 7.49 5.30
CA ILE A 25 -5.21 6.54 4.48
C ILE A 25 -4.54 5.18 4.63
N SER A 26 -5.25 4.25 5.24
CA SER A 26 -4.81 2.86 5.37
C SER A 26 -5.21 2.07 4.12
N VAL A 27 -4.26 1.31 3.58
CA VAL A 27 -4.45 0.39 2.45
C VAL A 27 -3.89 -0.98 2.82
N ASP A 28 -4.36 -2.05 2.19
CA ASP A 28 -3.96 -3.43 2.51
C ASP A 28 -3.19 -4.14 1.39
N SER A 29 -3.10 -3.50 0.22
CA SER A 29 -2.58 -4.09 -1.00
C SER A 29 -1.93 -3.03 -1.88
N ALA A 30 -1.04 -3.47 -2.77
CA ALA A 30 -0.41 -2.59 -3.76
C ALA A 30 -1.45 -1.93 -4.69
N VAL A 31 -2.54 -2.63 -5.00
CA VAL A 31 -3.65 -2.11 -5.81
C VAL A 31 -4.38 -0.99 -5.08
N SER A 32 -4.80 -1.23 -3.84
CA SER A 32 -5.46 -0.21 -3.03
C SER A 32 -4.55 1.01 -2.81
N MET A 33 -3.24 0.80 -2.66
CA MET A 33 -2.26 1.89 -2.62
C MET A 33 -2.25 2.72 -3.91
N GLN A 34 -2.20 2.06 -5.07
CA GLN A 34 -2.23 2.72 -6.37
C GLN A 34 -3.51 3.53 -6.54
N GLU A 35 -4.68 2.94 -6.30
CA GLU A 35 -5.98 3.60 -6.41
C GLU A 35 -6.07 4.83 -5.48
N ALA A 36 -5.60 4.70 -4.24
CA ALA A 36 -5.63 5.79 -3.26
C ALA A 36 -4.76 6.98 -3.67
N VAL A 37 -3.61 6.71 -4.31
CA VAL A 37 -2.71 7.74 -4.85
C VAL A 37 -3.30 8.36 -6.11
N GLU A 38 -3.77 7.56 -7.06
CA GLU A 38 -4.37 8.04 -8.32
C GLU A 38 -5.57 8.94 -8.07
N ALA A 39 -6.43 8.56 -7.12
CA ALA A 39 -7.60 9.35 -6.72
C ALA A 39 -7.26 10.76 -6.18
N ARG A 40 -6.00 11.03 -5.82
CA ARG A 40 -5.55 12.31 -5.24
C ARG A 40 -4.44 12.97 -6.03
N TYR A 41 -3.94 12.32 -7.07
CA TYR A 41 -2.76 12.73 -7.81
C TYR A 41 -2.90 14.15 -8.38
N ASN A 42 -4.10 14.49 -8.86
CA ASN A 42 -4.38 15.81 -9.44
C ASN A 42 -4.58 16.92 -8.39
N ASP A 43 -4.80 16.56 -7.12
CA ASP A 43 -5.12 17.51 -6.05
C ASP A 43 -3.90 17.86 -5.19
N VAL A 44 -2.73 17.27 -5.48
CA VAL A 44 -1.50 17.45 -4.70
C VAL A 44 -0.42 18.14 -5.52
N ASN A 45 0.40 18.96 -4.86
CA ASN A 45 1.52 19.63 -5.52
C ASN A 45 2.77 18.76 -5.63
N VAL A 46 2.92 17.78 -4.72
CA VAL A 46 4.10 16.91 -4.63
C VAL A 46 3.67 15.51 -4.23
N VAL A 47 4.27 14.51 -4.87
CA VAL A 47 4.10 13.09 -4.52
C VAL A 47 5.45 12.52 -4.08
N ILE A 48 5.49 11.87 -2.92
CA ILE A 48 6.68 11.20 -2.38
C ILE A 48 6.39 9.70 -2.28
N MET A 49 6.98 8.91 -3.17
CA MET A 49 6.81 7.45 -3.20
C MET A 49 7.91 6.75 -2.40
N ALA A 50 7.82 6.83 -1.07
CA ALA A 50 8.80 6.23 -0.15
C ALA A 50 8.52 4.77 0.23
N GLY A 51 7.37 4.21 -0.20
CA GLY A 51 6.99 2.83 0.10
C GLY A 51 7.72 1.80 -0.74
N ALA A 52 8.03 0.65 -0.15
CA ALA A 52 8.54 -0.52 -0.87
C ALA A 52 7.36 -1.27 -1.53
N GLY A 53 6.98 -0.84 -2.74
CA GLY A 53 5.96 -1.52 -3.53
C GLY A 53 6.44 -2.92 -3.97
N SER A 54 5.60 -3.94 -3.79
CA SER A 54 5.87 -5.25 -4.39
C SER A 54 5.66 -5.15 -5.90
N GLY A 55 6.70 -5.41 -6.69
CA GLY A 55 6.60 -5.42 -8.16
C GLY A 55 5.81 -6.59 -8.75
N PHE A 56 5.33 -7.49 -7.89
CA PHE A 56 4.54 -8.67 -8.25
C PHE A 56 3.49 -8.97 -7.17
N ARG A 57 2.37 -9.58 -7.56
CA ARG A 57 1.32 -10.11 -6.69
C ARG A 57 0.94 -11.51 -7.13
N GLY A 58 0.38 -12.31 -6.22
CA GLY A 58 -0.18 -13.61 -6.60
C GLY A 58 -1.29 -13.45 -7.63
N LEU A 59 -1.23 -14.22 -8.72
CA LEU A 59 -2.27 -14.21 -9.75
C LEU A 59 -3.61 -14.69 -9.19
N HIS A 60 -3.56 -15.68 -8.31
CA HIS A 60 -4.74 -16.27 -7.67
C HIS A 60 -4.72 -16.01 -6.16
N LYS A 61 -5.79 -15.34 -5.66
CA LYS A 61 -6.04 -15.20 -4.24
C LYS A 61 -6.78 -16.45 -3.74
N ALA A 62 -6.20 -17.18 -2.80
CA ALA A 62 -6.86 -18.35 -2.22
C ALA A 62 -8.03 -17.90 -1.33
N GLU A 63 -9.20 -18.52 -1.50
CA GLU A 63 -10.39 -18.25 -0.67
C GLU A 63 -10.28 -18.80 0.75
N GLN A 64 -9.37 -19.77 0.94
CA GLN A 64 -9.14 -20.44 2.22
C GLN A 64 -7.65 -20.57 2.50
N LYS A 65 -7.31 -20.76 3.77
CA LYS A 65 -5.93 -20.97 4.23
C LYS A 65 -5.33 -22.19 3.52
N ILE A 66 -4.26 -21.95 2.75
CA ILE A 66 -3.50 -23.01 2.07
C ILE A 66 -2.85 -23.91 3.13
N LYS A 67 -3.13 -25.21 3.07
CA LYS A 67 -2.58 -26.21 4.00
C LYS A 67 -1.11 -26.48 3.67
N LYS A 68 -0.34 -26.94 4.66
CA LYS A 68 1.08 -27.26 4.48
C LYS A 68 1.23 -28.48 3.55
N MET A 69 2.13 -28.40 2.58
CA MET A 69 2.44 -29.45 1.61
C MET A 69 3.97 -29.56 1.46
N GLU A 70 4.45 -30.67 0.88
CA GLU A 70 5.90 -30.89 0.66
C GLU A 70 6.50 -29.92 -0.36
N SER A 71 5.73 -29.48 -1.36
CA SER A 71 6.14 -28.47 -2.34
C SER A 71 4.96 -27.57 -2.73
N MET A 72 5.25 -26.36 -3.20
CA MET A 72 4.24 -25.37 -3.60
C MET A 72 4.79 -24.45 -4.70
N THR A 73 3.93 -24.11 -5.66
CA THR A 73 4.19 -23.12 -6.72
C THR A 73 3.13 -22.03 -6.66
N ILE A 74 3.53 -20.78 -6.80
CA ILE A 74 2.64 -19.61 -6.85
C ILE A 74 2.91 -18.88 -8.16
N GLU A 75 1.86 -18.67 -8.93
CA GLU A 75 1.91 -17.82 -10.13
C GLU A 75 1.85 -16.35 -9.73
N LEU A 76 2.75 -15.55 -10.29
CA LEU A 76 2.86 -14.13 -10.00
C LEU A 76 2.49 -13.32 -11.25
N VAL A 77 1.78 -12.23 -11.03
CA VAL A 77 1.48 -11.20 -12.02
C VAL A 77 2.07 -9.88 -11.54
N LYS A 78 2.40 -9.00 -12.48
CA LYS A 78 2.85 -7.64 -12.18
C LYS A 78 1.72 -6.80 -11.60
#